data_AF-A0A9D8HEU4-F1
#
_entry.id   AF-A0A9D8HEU4-F1
#
_cell.length_a   1.000
_cell.length_b   1.000
_cell.length_c   1.000
_cell.angle_alpha   90.00
_cell.angle_beta   90.00
_cell.angle_gamma   90.00
#
_symmetry.space_group_name_H-M   'P 1'
#
loop_
_entity.id
_entity.type
_entity.pdbx_description
1 polymer ?
#
loop_
_entity_poly.entity_id
_entity_poly.type
_entity_poly.pdbx_seq_one_letter_code
_entity_poly.pdbx_strand_id
1 'polypeptide(L)'
;PVPIDPGRLRRPRRDLLLVTLAGPACNLVLMAGAALATRWLLHSGSGLASAIDRQGDDLLVQVVFSFAVVNLLLGLFNLLPIPPLDGSAVLERFLPERALPGWYRFRPYGLLVVLLLVFLVPGVITGIVAPFYDALLAFVVR
;
A
#
# COMPACT_ATOMS: atom_id res chain seq x y z
N PRO A 1 -5.08 2.92 16.18
CA PRO A 1 -4.30 4.16 15.95
C PRO A 1 -3.78 4.73 17.27
N VAL A 2 -2.46 4.91 17.39
CA VAL A 2 -1.88 5.64 18.52
C VAL A 2 -2.11 7.14 18.28
N PRO A 3 -2.77 7.88 19.17
CA PRO A 3 -2.96 9.32 19.00
C PRO A 3 -1.61 10.04 18.96
N ILE A 4 -1.33 10.72 17.85
CA ILE A 4 -0.14 11.57 17.72
C ILE A 4 -0.53 12.96 18.23
N ASP A 5 0.18 13.46 19.25
CA ASP A 5 0.03 14.82 19.75
C ASP A 5 0.83 15.79 18.86
N PRO A 6 0.17 16.63 18.03
CA PRO A 6 0.86 17.56 17.14
C PRO A 6 1.64 18.63 17.89
N GLY A 7 1.28 18.91 19.16
CA GLY A 7 1.93 19.92 20.00
C GLY A 7 3.36 19.56 20.41
N ARG A 8 3.77 18.28 20.24
CA ARG A 8 5.12 17.79 20.54
C ARG A 8 6.06 17.79 19.33
N LEU A 9 5.56 18.12 18.14
CA LEU A 9 6.33 18.11 16.91
C LEU A 9 7.06 19.45 16.70
N ARG A 10 8.33 19.39 16.30
CA ARG A 10 9.14 20.60 16.00
C ARG A 10 8.55 21.38 14.83
N ARG A 11 8.01 20.69 13.82
CA ARG A 11 7.30 21.27 12.68
C ARG A 11 5.98 20.51 12.48
N PRO A 12 4.92 20.83 13.24
CA PRO A 12 3.69 20.05 13.32
C PRO A 12 3.05 19.75 11.97
N ARG A 13 3.13 20.73 11.06
CA ARG A 13 2.79 20.50 9.67
C ARG A 13 3.78 19.45 9.10
N ARG A 14 5.00 19.78 8.69
CA ARG A 14 5.86 18.82 7.97
C ARG A 14 5.93 17.42 8.60
N ASP A 15 6.10 17.35 9.92
CA ASP A 15 6.37 16.10 10.62
C ASP A 15 5.15 15.17 10.62
N LEU A 16 3.93 15.71 10.74
CA LEU A 16 2.71 14.90 10.63
C LEU A 16 2.52 14.33 9.21
N LEU A 17 2.89 15.07 8.15
CA LEU A 17 2.84 14.55 6.78
C LEU A 17 3.83 13.39 6.58
N LEU A 18 5.04 13.54 7.12
CA LEU A 18 6.06 12.47 7.06
C LEU A 18 5.58 11.23 7.80
N VAL A 19 4.94 11.39 8.96
CA VAL A 19 4.38 10.26 9.71
C VAL A 19 3.25 9.58 8.93
N THR A 20 2.36 10.35 8.30
CA THR A 20 1.28 9.75 7.50
C THR A 20 1.80 9.04 6.24
N LEU A 21 2.85 9.55 5.60
CA LEU A 21 3.47 8.89 4.44
C LEU A 21 4.35 7.70 4.82
N ALA A 22 4.77 7.59 6.09
CA ALA A 22 5.60 6.48 6.54
C ALA A 22 4.89 5.12 6.39
N GLY A 23 3.57 5.06 6.63
CA GLY A 23 2.77 3.85 6.43
C GLY A 23 2.83 3.31 4.99
N PRO A 24 2.35 4.09 3.99
CA PRO A 24 2.45 3.72 2.58
C PRO A 24 3.88 3.43 2.14
N ALA A 25 4.86 4.22 2.59
CA ALA A 25 6.26 4.02 2.24
C ALA A 25 6.79 2.67 2.76
N CYS A 26 6.48 2.29 4.00
CA CYS A 26 6.85 0.99 4.55
C CYS A 26 6.23 -0.16 3.73
N ASN A 27 4.95 -0.05 3.35
CA ASN A 27 4.32 -1.06 2.50
C ASN A 27 5.04 -1.19 1.14
N LEU A 28 5.40 -0.07 0.50
CA LEU A 28 6.15 -0.11 -0.76
C LEU A 28 7.55 -0.72 -0.60
N VAL A 29 8.24 -0.43 0.50
CA VAL A 29 9.56 -1.04 0.80
C VAL A 29 9.44 -2.54 1.04
N LEU A 30 8.44 -2.98 1.81
CA LEU A 30 8.16 -4.40 2.05
C LEU A 30 7.78 -5.13 0.76
N MET A 31 6.96 -4.51 -0.08
CA MET A 31 6.62 -5.01 -1.41
C MET A 31 7.87 -5.19 -2.27
N ALA A 32 8.73 -4.17 -2.35
CA ALA A 32 9.95 -4.24 -3.16
C ALA A 32 10.92 -5.32 -2.67
N GLY A 33 11.11 -5.43 -1.34
CA GLY A 33 11.94 -6.47 -0.74
C GLY A 33 11.40 -7.88 -1.02
N ALA A 34 10.09 -8.07 -0.88
CA ALA A 34 9.44 -9.34 -1.19
C ALA A 34 9.50 -9.67 -2.68
N ALA A 35 9.31 -8.69 -3.57
CA ALA A 35 9.44 -8.86 -5.01
C ALA A 35 10.85 -9.31 -5.42
N LEU A 36 11.88 -8.71 -4.82
CA LEU A 36 13.28 -9.12 -5.01
C LEU A 36 13.51 -10.55 -4.51
N ALA A 37 12.97 -10.90 -3.34
CA ALA A 37 13.06 -12.25 -2.81
C ALA A 37 12.35 -13.27 -3.71
N THR A 38 11.13 -12.98 -4.19
CA THR A 38 10.41 -13.85 -5.14
C THR A 38 11.19 -14.02 -6.43
N ARG A 39 11.70 -12.93 -7.02
CA ARG A 39 12.51 -12.99 -8.25
C ARG A 39 13.76 -13.85 -8.04
N TRP A 40 14.45 -13.66 -6.91
CA TRP A 40 15.63 -14.46 -6.56
C TRP A 40 15.26 -15.94 -6.41
N LEU A 41 14.20 -16.28 -5.69
CA LEU A 41 13.74 -17.68 -5.53
C LEU A 41 13.41 -18.34 -6.88
N LEU A 42 12.80 -17.59 -7.82
CA LEU A 42 12.48 -18.11 -9.15
C LEU A 42 13.70 -18.31 -10.06
N HIS A 43 14.71 -17.43 -9.97
CA HIS A 43 15.81 -17.36 -10.95
C HIS A 43 17.14 -17.92 -10.47
N SER A 44 17.33 -18.11 -9.16
CA SER A 44 18.63 -18.51 -8.61
C SER A 44 19.05 -19.93 -8.98
N GLY A 45 18.20 -20.68 -9.68
CA GLY A 45 18.49 -22.05 -10.12
C GLY A 45 18.92 -22.95 -8.96
N SER A 46 18.56 -22.60 -7.72
CA SER A 46 19.11 -23.26 -6.55
C SER A 46 18.60 -24.69 -6.55
N GLY A 47 19.52 -25.61 -6.78
CA GLY A 47 19.43 -27.00 -6.36
C GLY A 47 19.31 -27.16 -4.84
N LEU A 48 18.53 -26.31 -4.15
CA LEU A 48 17.81 -26.71 -2.95
C LEU A 48 16.71 -27.74 -3.28
N ALA A 49 16.36 -27.87 -4.56
CA ALA A 49 15.48 -28.89 -5.10
C ALA A 49 16.05 -30.33 -5.08
N SER A 50 17.28 -30.57 -4.61
CA SER A 50 17.81 -31.93 -4.45
C SER A 50 17.71 -32.49 -3.02
N ALA A 51 17.11 -31.78 -2.06
CA ALA A 51 17.02 -32.31 -0.69
C ALA A 51 15.58 -32.51 -0.17
N ILE A 52 14.64 -31.57 -0.35
CA ILE A 52 13.33 -31.70 0.30
C ILE A 52 12.22 -31.07 -0.57
N ASP A 53 11.62 -31.91 -1.39
CA ASP A 53 10.24 -31.81 -1.89
C ASP A 53 9.83 -30.56 -2.68
N ARG A 54 9.67 -30.71 -4.01
CA ARG A 54 9.25 -29.63 -4.93
C ARG A 54 7.87 -29.03 -4.62
N GLN A 55 7.10 -29.62 -3.69
CA GLN A 55 5.86 -29.01 -3.18
C GLN A 55 6.12 -27.83 -2.21
N GLY A 56 7.26 -27.80 -1.51
CA GLY A 56 7.58 -26.76 -0.53
C GLY A 56 8.07 -25.43 -1.13
N ASP A 57 8.84 -25.51 -2.22
CA ASP A 57 9.36 -24.33 -2.94
C ASP A 57 8.22 -23.53 -3.58
N ASP A 58 7.18 -24.20 -4.08
CA ASP A 58 5.99 -23.54 -4.64
C ASP A 58 5.22 -22.77 -3.56
N LEU A 59 5.06 -23.35 -2.36
CA LEU A 59 4.39 -22.67 -1.25
C LEU A 59 5.17 -21.44 -0.76
N LEU A 60 6.50 -21.54 -0.61
CA LEU A 60 7.32 -20.40 -0.16
C LEU A 60 7.26 -19.25 -1.17
N VAL A 61 7.41 -19.56 -2.47
CA VAL A 61 7.31 -18.58 -3.55
C VAL A 61 5.92 -17.93 -3.55
N GLN A 62 4.84 -18.72 -3.43
CA GLN A 62 3.47 -18.22 -3.35
C GLN A 62 3.25 -17.31 -2.14
N VAL A 63 3.76 -17.67 -0.97
CA VAL A 63 3.62 -16.87 0.26
C VAL A 63 4.38 -15.55 0.14
N VAL A 64 5.63 -15.58 -0.30
CA VAL A 64 6.45 -14.37 -0.45
C VAL A 64 5.88 -13.45 -1.54
N PHE A 65 5.43 -14.03 -2.67
CA PHE A 65 4.76 -13.27 -3.72
C PHE A 65 3.44 -12.68 -3.25
N SER A 66 2.61 -13.46 -2.54
CA SER A 66 1.36 -12.95 -1.95
C SER A 66 1.64 -11.83 -0.95
N PHE A 67 2.71 -11.93 -0.16
CA PHE A 67 3.13 -10.86 0.74
C PHE A 67 3.53 -9.59 -0.03
N ALA A 68 4.23 -9.72 -1.17
CA ALA A 68 4.52 -8.60 -2.05
C ALA A 68 3.24 -7.93 -2.57
N VAL A 69 2.29 -8.74 -3.05
CA VAL A 69 0.99 -8.27 -3.59
C VAL A 69 0.15 -7.60 -2.50
N VAL A 70 0.05 -8.17 -1.30
CA VAL A 70 -0.69 -7.58 -0.18
C VAL A 70 -0.09 -6.22 0.19
N ASN A 71 1.24 -6.10 0.28
CA ASN A 71 1.90 -4.84 0.56
C ASN A 71 1.75 -3.82 -0.57
N LEU A 72 1.74 -4.26 -1.84
CA LEU A 72 1.41 -3.41 -2.98
C LEU A 72 -0.01 -2.83 -2.81
N LEU A 73 -0.99 -3.69 -2.56
CA LEU A 73 -2.39 -3.31 -2.39
C LEU A 73 -2.55 -2.35 -1.21
N LEU A 74 -2.01 -2.67 -0.03
CA LEU A 74 -2.07 -1.81 1.16
C LEU A 74 -1.39 -0.46 0.92
N GLY A 75 -0.23 -0.45 0.25
CA GLY A 75 0.47 0.77 -0.13
C GLY A 75 -0.37 1.67 -1.03
N LEU A 76 -0.91 1.11 -2.13
CA LEU A 76 -1.74 1.86 -3.07
C LEU A 76 -3.06 2.31 -2.45
N PHE A 77 -3.74 1.45 -1.68
CA PHE A 77 -4.96 1.82 -0.97
C PHE A 77 -4.72 2.97 0.01
N ASN A 78 -3.65 2.92 0.81
CA ASN A 78 -3.36 3.99 1.76
C ASN A 78 -2.98 5.31 1.07
N LEU A 79 -2.62 5.32 -0.22
CA LEU A 79 -2.38 6.55 -0.98
C LEU A 79 -3.66 7.18 -1.55
N LEU A 80 -4.80 6.50 -1.50
CA LEU A 80 -6.07 7.06 -1.97
C LEU A 80 -6.45 8.29 -1.11
N PRO A 81 -6.87 9.40 -1.75
CA PRO A 81 -7.17 10.65 -1.06
C PRO A 81 -8.58 10.65 -0.43
N ILE A 82 -8.93 9.59 0.31
CA ILE A 82 -10.27 9.39 0.90
C ILE A 82 -10.09 9.03 2.39
N PRO A 83 -10.69 9.78 3.34
CA PRO A 83 -10.63 9.40 4.75
C PRO A 83 -11.23 7.99 4.97
N PRO A 84 -10.73 7.16 5.91
CA PRO A 84 -9.65 7.43 6.86
C PRO A 84 -8.24 7.11 6.34
N LEU A 85 -8.06 6.89 5.03
CA LEU A 85 -6.79 6.46 4.44
C LEU A 85 -5.72 7.55 4.52
N ASP A 86 -4.44 7.16 4.54
CA ASP A 86 -3.31 8.08 4.77
C ASP A 86 -3.21 9.20 3.71
N GLY A 87 -3.54 8.90 2.45
CA GLY A 87 -3.56 9.87 1.35
C GLY A 87 -4.54 11.02 1.56
N SER A 88 -5.57 10.82 2.38
CA SER A 88 -6.52 11.88 2.74
C SER A 88 -5.88 13.00 3.57
N ALA A 89 -4.92 12.68 4.44
CA ALA A 89 -4.19 13.68 5.21
C ALA A 89 -3.17 14.45 4.36
N VAL A 90 -2.67 13.82 3.28
CA VAL A 90 -1.87 14.50 2.26
C VAL A 90 -2.75 15.52 1.54
N LEU A 91 -3.91 15.09 1.02
CA LEU A 91 -4.86 15.97 0.32
C LEU A 91 -5.31 17.15 1.21
N GLU A 92 -5.61 16.89 2.49
CA GLU A 92 -6.03 17.91 3.45
C GLU A 92 -5.08 19.13 3.50
N ARG A 93 -3.78 18.93 3.24
CA ARG A 93 -2.78 20.00 3.28
C ARG A 93 -2.68 20.83 2.03
N PHE A 94 -3.06 20.25 0.90
CA PHE A 94 -3.09 20.95 -0.37
C PHE A 94 -4.42 21.68 -0.56
N LEU A 95 -5.42 21.43 0.30
CA LEU A 95 -6.68 22.14 0.28
C LEU A 95 -6.53 23.59 0.79
N PRO A 96 -7.19 24.56 0.14
CA PRO A 96 -7.23 25.93 0.63
C PRO A 96 -8.06 26.02 1.92
N GLU A 97 -7.77 26.99 2.79
CA GLU A 97 -8.41 27.11 4.11
C GLU A 97 -9.94 27.17 4.04
N ARG A 98 -10.48 27.78 2.98
CA ARG A 98 -11.93 27.84 2.69
C ARG A 98 -12.60 26.48 2.48
N ALA A 99 -11.85 25.45 2.05
CA ALA A 99 -12.36 24.11 1.78
C ALA A 99 -12.28 23.18 3.00
N LEU A 100 -11.46 23.51 4.01
CA LEU A 100 -11.26 22.70 5.21
C LEU A 100 -12.56 22.43 5.99
N PRO A 101 -13.48 23.40 6.20
CA PRO A 101 -14.73 23.13 6.91
C PRO A 101 -15.60 22.08 6.21
N GLY A 102 -15.64 22.10 4.87
CA GLY A 102 -16.36 21.10 4.07
C GLY A 102 -15.68 19.73 4.15
N TRP A 103 -14.36 19.70 4.05
CA TRP A 103 -13.57 18.48 4.20
C TRP A 103 -13.78 17.80 5.55
N TYR A 104 -13.79 18.54 6.66
CA TYR A 104 -14.05 18.00 7.99
C TYR A 104 -15.47 17.47 8.16
N ARG A 105 -16.46 18.06 7.49
CA ARG A 105 -17.83 17.52 7.44
C ARG A 105 -17.93 16.23 6.63
N PHE A 106 -17.12 16.09 5.59
CA PHE A 106 -17.07 14.89 4.76
C PHE A 106 -16.34 13.71 5.45
N ARG A 107 -15.33 14.01 6.28
CA ARG A 107 -14.44 13.01 6.90
C ARG A 107 -15.14 11.78 7.54
N PRO A 108 -16.25 11.91 8.29
CA PRO A 108 -16.95 10.75 8.87
C PRO A 108 -17.56 9.80 7.83
N TYR A 109 -17.91 10.31 6.65
CA TYR A 109 -18.49 9.52 5.55
C TYR A 109 -17.42 8.82 4.70
N GLY A 110 -16.14 9.12 4.91
CA GLY A 110 -15.06 8.60 4.07
C GLY A 110 -15.00 7.06 4.04
N LEU A 111 -15.18 6.39 5.19
CA LEU A 111 -15.23 4.92 5.23
C LEU A 111 -16.36 4.35 4.37
N LEU A 112 -17.54 4.99 4.41
CA LEU A 112 -18.67 4.59 3.57
C LEU A 112 -18.33 4.76 2.08
N VAL A 113 -17.65 5.85 1.71
CA VAL A 113 -17.20 6.08 0.32
C VAL A 113 -16.21 5.01 -0.12
N VAL A 114 -15.26 4.61 0.73
CA VAL A 114 -14.32 3.50 0.42
C VAL A 114 -15.08 2.20 0.21
N LEU A 115 -16.04 1.86 1.07
CA LEU A 115 -16.86 0.65 0.92
C LEU A 115 -17.65 0.70 -0.39
N LEU A 116 -18.32 1.80 -0.71
CA LEU A 116 -19.04 1.96 -1.97
C LEU A 116 -18.09 1.83 -3.18
N LEU A 117 -16.89 2.42 -3.12
CA LEU A 117 -15.91 2.29 -4.20
C LEU A 117 -15.52 0.82 -4.43
N VAL A 118 -15.28 0.07 -3.35
CA VAL A 118 -14.87 -1.35 -3.42
C VAL A 118 -16.00 -2.25 -3.93
N PHE A 119 -17.23 -2.05 -3.45
CA PHE A 119 -18.34 -2.97 -3.75
C PHE A 119 -19.16 -2.58 -4.98
N LEU A 120 -19.34 -1.28 -5.26
CA LEU A 120 -20.18 -0.81 -6.37
C LEU A 120 -19.37 -0.55 -7.64
N VAL A 121 -18.09 -0.20 -7.52
CA VAL A 121 -17.25 0.16 -8.68
C VAL A 121 -15.85 -0.51 -8.61
N PRO A 122 -15.79 -1.84 -8.47
CA PRO A 122 -14.51 -2.55 -8.33
C PRO A 122 -13.55 -2.30 -9.50
N GLY A 123 -14.08 -2.06 -10.70
CA GLY A 123 -13.28 -1.76 -11.89
C GLY A 123 -12.38 -0.53 -11.78
N VAL A 124 -12.74 0.47 -10.95
CA VAL A 124 -11.87 1.63 -10.70
C VAL A 124 -10.64 1.21 -9.91
N ILE A 125 -10.82 0.40 -8.87
CA ILE A 125 -9.72 -0.11 -8.05
C ILE A 125 -8.85 -1.03 -8.88
N THR A 126 -9.44 -1.94 -9.65
CA THR A 126 -8.71 -2.81 -10.57
C THR A 126 -7.92 -2.00 -11.59
N GLY A 127 -8.50 -0.94 -12.18
CA GLY A 127 -7.80 -0.07 -13.12
C GLY A 127 -6.60 0.66 -12.51
N ILE A 128 -6.69 1.03 -11.23
CA ILE A 128 -5.57 1.65 -10.49
C ILE A 128 -4.50 0.61 -10.17
N VAL A 129 -4.88 -0.59 -9.73
CA VAL A 129 -3.96 -1.63 -9.24
C VAL A 129 -3.28 -2.41 -10.36
N ALA A 130 -4.03 -2.75 -11.41
CA ALA A 130 -3.59 -3.62 -12.51
C ALA A 130 -2.23 -3.23 -13.10
N PRO A 131 -1.94 -1.96 -13.48
CA PRO A 131 -0.65 -1.64 -14.08
C PRO A 131 0.53 -1.89 -13.13
N PHE A 132 0.35 -1.69 -11.82
CA PHE A 132 1.40 -1.96 -10.83
C PHE A 132 1.54 -3.45 -10.58
N TYR A 133 0.43 -4.19 -10.55
CA TYR A 133 0.44 -5.64 -10.42
C TYR A 133 1.12 -6.32 -11.62
N ASP A 134 0.79 -5.89 -12.84
CA ASP A 134 1.39 -6.39 -14.07
C ASP A 134 2.89 -6.05 -14.14
N ALA A 135 3.28 -4.84 -13.71
CA ALA A 135 4.69 -4.46 -13.59
C ALA A 135 5.43 -5.32 -12.56
N LEU A 136 4.80 -5.60 -11.41
CA LEU A 136 5.35 -6.48 -10.38
C LEU A 136 5.53 -7.91 -10.92
N LEU A 137 4.51 -8.47 -11.57
CA LEU A 137 4.58 -9.78 -12.20
C LEU A 137 5.69 -9.85 -13.25
N ALA A 138 5.74 -8.87 -14.16
CA ALA A 138 6.77 -8.79 -15.19
C ALA A 138 8.17 -8.70 -14.58
N PHE A 139 8.34 -7.93 -13.50
CA PHE A 139 9.61 -7.82 -12.77
C PHE A 139 10.02 -9.12 -12.08
N VAL A 140 9.06 -9.87 -11.55
CA VAL A 140 9.35 -11.12 -10.83
C VAL A 140 9.68 -12.26 -11.80
N VAL A 141 9.06 -12.30 -12.98
CA VAL A 141 9.18 -13.38 -13.97
C VAL A 141 10.31 -13.18 -14.98
N ARG A 142 10.66 -11.94 -15.34
CA ARG A 142 11.76 -11.61 -16.27
C ARG A 142 12.97 -11.14 -15.50
#